data_AF-A0A523Q662-F1
#
_entry.id   AF-A0A523Q662-F1
#
_cell.length_a   1.000
_cell.length_b   1.000
_cell.length_c   1.000
_cell.angle_alpha   90.00
_cell.angle_beta   90.00
_cell.angle_gamma   90.00
#
_symmetry.space_group_name_H-M   'P 1'
#
loop_
_entity.id
_entity.type
_entity.pdbx_description
1 polymer ?
#
loop_
_entity_poly.entity_id
_entity_poly.type
_entity_poly.pdbx_seq_one_letter_code
_entity_poly.pdbx_strand_id
1 'polypeptide(L)'
;MAAVATLAASGTAFAAKDDVLSHRCYTVAPEAAERAAIDERLSAFRNMRKARGVEVQRAVGSVTIPVWFHVIRKGTGISNGDVPQSQIDDQIAVLNAAYSSTPFVFQLAGVDRTTNSTWYKMSPGSSAEKKAKAALRKGGPETLNLYSANPGLGLLGWATFPSSYASSPKQDGVVVKFSSVPGGTAAPYNEGDTGTHEVGHWLGLYHTFQGGCANPGDSVADTPAEASSAYGCPVGRDTCTSAAGLDPITNFMDYTDDSCMNQFTAGQVLRMDQMHQQYRTVSQPLASR
;
A
#
# COMPACT_ATOMS: atom_id res chain seq x y z
N MET A 1 -34.48 23.33 -39.90
CA MET A 1 -33.07 23.43 -39.51
C MET A 1 -32.99 23.18 -38.01
N ALA A 2 -32.63 21.96 -37.61
CA ALA A 2 -32.54 21.58 -36.20
C ALA A 2 -31.13 21.89 -35.69
N ALA A 3 -31.02 22.75 -34.67
CA ALA A 3 -29.76 23.05 -34.01
C ALA A 3 -29.50 21.97 -32.95
N VAL A 4 -28.45 21.18 -33.16
CA VAL A 4 -27.93 20.20 -32.20
C VAL A 4 -27.12 20.97 -31.17
N ALA A 5 -27.60 21.00 -29.92
CA ALA A 5 -26.86 21.52 -28.79
C ALA A 5 -25.88 20.45 -28.29
N THR A 6 -24.60 20.63 -28.58
CA THR A 6 -23.52 19.78 -28.08
C THR A 6 -23.25 20.14 -26.61
N LEU A 7 -23.59 19.25 -25.68
CA LEU A 7 -23.13 19.32 -24.29
C LEU A 7 -21.61 19.13 -24.29
N ALA A 8 -20.88 20.18 -23.94
CA ALA A 8 -19.46 20.07 -23.62
C ALA A 8 -19.31 19.37 -22.27
N ALA A 9 -18.78 18.14 -22.28
CA ALA A 9 -18.32 17.47 -21.09
C ALA A 9 -17.07 18.20 -20.56
N SER A 10 -17.25 18.97 -19.49
CA SER A 10 -16.17 19.54 -18.71
C SER A 10 -15.42 18.41 -17.99
N GLY A 11 -14.33 17.95 -18.61
CA GLY A 11 -13.35 17.10 -17.95
C GLY A 11 -12.72 17.88 -16.80
N THR A 12 -13.07 17.54 -15.56
CA THR A 12 -12.37 18.02 -14.38
C THR A 12 -11.02 17.33 -14.34
N ALA A 13 -9.98 18.11 -14.66
CA ALA A 13 -8.60 17.74 -14.49
C ALA A 13 -8.35 17.36 -13.02
N PHE A 14 -7.73 16.19 -12.84
CA PHE A 14 -7.26 15.65 -11.56
C PHE A 14 -6.54 16.73 -10.74
N ALA A 15 -6.97 16.90 -9.48
CA ALA A 15 -6.22 17.63 -8.48
C ALA A 15 -5.01 16.79 -8.04
N ALA A 16 -3.99 16.71 -8.89
CA ALA A 16 -2.65 16.32 -8.50
C ALA A 16 -1.88 17.60 -8.16
N LYS A 17 -1.95 18.01 -6.90
CA LYS A 17 -0.99 18.95 -6.30
C LYS A 17 -0.28 18.26 -5.15
N ASP A 18 0.36 17.14 -5.46
CA ASP A 18 1.42 16.57 -4.64
C ASP A 18 2.69 16.53 -5.50
N ASP A 19 3.79 16.95 -4.89
CA ASP A 19 5.10 17.33 -5.41
C ASP A 19 5.70 16.42 -6.52
N VAL A 20 5.64 16.88 -7.77
CA VAL A 20 5.95 16.12 -9.00
C VAL A 20 7.43 15.68 -9.12
N LEU A 21 8.32 16.00 -8.18
CA LEU A 21 9.75 15.70 -8.29
C LEU A 21 10.33 14.78 -7.18
N SER A 22 9.53 14.34 -6.21
CA SER A 22 10.02 13.59 -5.04
C SER A 22 9.41 12.19 -4.82
N HIS A 23 8.61 11.70 -5.77
CA HIS A 23 7.82 10.47 -5.62
C HIS A 23 8.71 9.21 -5.56
N ARG A 24 8.99 8.74 -4.34
CA ARG A 24 9.50 7.37 -4.10
C ARG A 24 8.40 6.35 -4.30
N CYS A 25 7.17 6.64 -3.89
CA CYS A 25 6.00 5.79 -4.05
C CYS A 25 4.85 6.56 -4.75
N TYR A 26 3.91 5.84 -5.39
CA TYR A 26 2.77 6.44 -6.09
C TYR A 26 1.47 5.65 -5.86
N THR A 27 1.02 5.57 -4.61
CA THR A 27 -0.33 5.07 -4.33
C THR A 27 -1.32 6.24 -4.41
N VAL A 28 -2.27 6.16 -5.34
CA VAL A 28 -3.32 7.19 -5.49
C VAL A 28 -4.21 7.16 -4.24
N ALA A 29 -4.03 8.15 -3.36
CA ALA A 29 -4.80 8.28 -2.15
C ALA A 29 -6.26 8.66 -2.45
N PRO A 30 -7.23 8.15 -1.67
CA PRO A 30 -8.60 8.64 -1.71
C PRO A 30 -8.64 10.14 -1.42
N GLU A 31 -9.54 10.88 -2.08
CA GLU A 31 -9.75 12.30 -1.80
C GLU A 31 -10.25 12.52 -0.37
N ALA A 32 -10.13 13.74 0.17
CA ALA A 32 -10.50 14.03 1.56
C ALA A 32 -11.94 13.61 1.92
N ALA A 33 -12.90 13.80 1.01
CA ALA A 33 -14.28 13.38 1.21
C ALA A 33 -14.41 11.85 1.25
N GLU A 34 -13.67 11.13 0.40
CA GLU A 34 -13.65 9.67 0.40
C GLU A 34 -12.96 9.12 1.66
N ARG A 35 -11.87 9.73 2.11
CA ARG A 35 -11.22 9.38 3.40
C ARG A 35 -12.18 9.55 4.57
N ALA A 36 -12.90 10.67 4.62
CA ALA A 36 -13.92 10.90 5.66
C ALA A 36 -15.02 9.83 5.64
N ALA A 37 -15.50 9.42 4.45
CA ALA A 37 -16.49 8.36 4.31
C ALA A 37 -15.94 6.98 4.73
N ILE A 38 -14.67 6.68 4.43
CA ILE A 38 -13.98 5.47 4.91
C ILE A 38 -13.92 5.50 6.44
N ASP A 39 -13.48 6.60 7.04
CA ASP A 39 -13.33 6.73 8.49
C ASP A 39 -14.68 6.64 9.23
N GLU A 40 -15.76 7.18 8.65
CA GLU A 40 -17.12 7.00 9.15
C GLU A 40 -17.53 5.53 9.11
N ARG A 41 -17.28 4.82 8.00
CA ARG A 41 -17.57 3.38 7.87
C ARG A 41 -16.78 2.55 8.88
N LEU A 42 -15.50 2.83 9.07
CA LEU A 42 -14.68 2.13 10.08
C LEU A 42 -15.21 2.41 11.49
N SER A 43 -15.62 3.64 11.77
CA SER A 43 -16.21 4.02 13.06
C SER A 43 -17.53 3.28 13.31
N ALA A 44 -18.41 3.19 12.32
CA ALA A 44 -19.64 2.42 12.39
C ALA A 44 -19.37 0.92 12.60
N PHE A 45 -18.39 0.36 11.90
CA PHE A 45 -17.94 -1.03 12.06
C PHE A 45 -17.48 -1.31 13.49
N ARG A 46 -16.61 -0.46 14.05
CA ARG A 46 -16.15 -0.57 15.45
C ARG A 46 -17.31 -0.54 16.44
N ASN A 47 -18.22 0.43 16.29
CA ASN A 47 -19.35 0.59 17.19
C ASN A 47 -20.28 -0.62 17.15
N MET A 48 -20.55 -1.15 15.96
CA MET A 48 -21.36 -2.36 15.78
C MET A 48 -20.73 -3.58 16.46
N ARG A 49 -19.42 -3.79 16.33
CA ARG A 49 -18.74 -4.92 17.01
C ARG A 49 -18.74 -4.77 18.53
N LYS A 50 -18.44 -3.57 19.04
CA LYS A 50 -18.50 -3.26 20.48
C LYS A 50 -19.89 -3.51 21.05
N ALA A 51 -20.95 -3.08 20.36
CA ALA A 51 -22.34 -3.31 20.78
C ALA A 51 -22.70 -4.80 20.83
N ARG A 52 -22.00 -5.64 20.06
CA ARG A 52 -22.17 -7.11 20.05
C ARG A 52 -21.21 -7.83 21.01
N GLY A 53 -20.39 -7.11 21.78
CA GLY A 53 -19.38 -7.70 22.66
C GLY A 53 -18.26 -8.44 21.91
N VAL A 54 -18.05 -8.13 20.64
CA VAL A 54 -17.02 -8.76 19.81
C VAL A 54 -15.78 -7.88 19.79
N GLU A 55 -14.60 -8.48 20.02
CA GLU A 55 -13.32 -7.77 19.90
C GLU A 55 -13.18 -7.10 18.53
N VAL A 56 -12.74 -5.85 18.55
CA VAL A 56 -12.61 -5.02 17.35
C VAL A 56 -11.35 -5.38 16.56
N GLN A 57 -10.25 -5.60 17.29
CA GLN A 57 -8.95 -5.95 16.73
C GLN A 57 -8.72 -7.45 16.89
N ARG A 58 -8.30 -8.13 15.82
CA ARG A 58 -7.93 -9.55 15.86
C ARG A 58 -6.59 -9.75 16.58
N ALA A 59 -6.35 -10.97 17.06
CA ALA A 59 -5.12 -11.31 17.77
C ALA A 59 -3.89 -11.27 16.85
N VAL A 60 -2.72 -11.02 17.44
CA VAL A 60 -1.43 -11.06 16.71
C VAL A 60 -1.25 -12.41 16.03
N GLY A 61 -0.84 -12.38 14.76
CA GLY A 61 -0.60 -13.57 13.95
C GLY A 61 -1.85 -14.39 13.56
N SER A 62 -3.07 -13.91 13.82
CA SER A 62 -4.30 -14.70 13.59
C SER A 62 -4.79 -14.68 12.13
N VAL A 63 -4.13 -13.98 11.22
CA VAL A 63 -4.59 -13.72 9.85
C VAL A 63 -3.50 -14.08 8.87
N THR A 64 -3.60 -15.27 8.28
CA THR A 64 -2.72 -15.65 7.17
C THR A 64 -3.15 -14.97 5.88
N ILE A 65 -2.26 -14.19 5.28
CA ILE A 65 -2.40 -13.59 3.96
C ILE A 65 -1.64 -14.46 2.95
N PRO A 66 -2.33 -15.13 2.01
CA PRO A 66 -1.67 -15.78 0.90
C PRO A 66 -1.00 -14.75 -0.01
N VAL A 67 0.27 -14.95 -0.32
CA VAL A 67 1.06 -14.07 -1.20
C VAL A 67 1.38 -14.78 -2.50
N TRP A 68 0.93 -14.22 -3.62
CA TRP A 68 1.41 -14.57 -4.95
C TRP A 68 2.43 -13.55 -5.42
N PHE A 69 3.66 -14.01 -5.66
CA PHE A 69 4.75 -13.15 -6.13
C PHE A 69 4.92 -13.31 -7.64
N HIS A 70 4.67 -12.22 -8.38
CA HIS A 70 4.72 -12.18 -9.83
C HIS A 70 5.99 -11.48 -10.29
N VAL A 71 6.97 -12.24 -10.77
CA VAL A 71 8.21 -11.69 -11.33
C VAL A 71 7.97 -11.29 -12.78
N ILE A 72 7.84 -9.99 -13.04
CA ILE A 72 7.77 -9.46 -14.41
C ILE A 72 9.18 -9.03 -14.81
N ARG A 73 9.69 -9.58 -15.91
CA ARG A 73 11.09 -9.43 -16.35
C ARG A 73 11.17 -9.13 -17.85
N LYS A 74 12.30 -8.57 -18.30
CA LYS A 74 12.60 -8.37 -19.73
C LYS A 74 13.46 -9.50 -20.35
N GLY A 75 13.89 -10.46 -19.53
CA GLY A 75 14.77 -11.56 -19.91
C GLY A 75 15.20 -12.34 -18.66
N THR A 76 16.06 -13.34 -18.82
CA THR A 76 16.60 -14.13 -17.70
C THR A 76 17.72 -13.39 -16.97
N GLY A 77 17.91 -13.70 -15.68
CA GLY A 77 18.96 -13.10 -14.83
C GLY A 77 18.60 -11.76 -14.21
N ILE A 78 19.19 -11.47 -13.05
CA ILE A 78 18.80 -10.33 -12.19
C ILE A 78 18.89 -8.97 -12.89
N SER A 79 19.85 -8.78 -13.79
CA SER A 79 20.00 -7.56 -14.60
C SER A 79 18.80 -7.27 -15.53
N ASN A 80 17.95 -8.28 -15.75
CA ASN A 80 16.73 -8.21 -16.54
C ASN A 80 15.45 -8.20 -15.70
N GLY A 81 15.56 -8.04 -14.38
CA GLY A 81 14.42 -8.06 -13.46
C GLY A 81 14.00 -9.46 -13.01
N ASP A 82 14.81 -10.48 -13.31
CA ASP A 82 14.53 -11.86 -12.93
C ASP A 82 14.97 -12.14 -11.49
N VAL A 83 14.20 -11.63 -10.52
CA VAL A 83 14.49 -11.72 -9.08
C VAL A 83 14.64 -13.19 -8.63
N PRO A 84 15.79 -13.62 -8.07
CA PRO A 84 15.99 -15.01 -7.65
C PRO A 84 15.05 -15.39 -6.50
N GLN A 85 14.78 -16.68 -6.34
CA GLN A 85 13.89 -17.18 -5.28
C GLN A 85 14.34 -16.74 -3.89
N SER A 86 15.65 -16.72 -3.61
CA SER A 86 16.18 -16.28 -2.33
C SER A 86 15.74 -14.86 -1.96
N GLN A 87 15.78 -13.91 -2.89
CA GLN A 87 15.34 -12.52 -2.64
C GLN A 87 13.83 -12.42 -2.45
N ILE A 88 13.05 -13.31 -3.06
CA ILE A 88 11.61 -13.39 -2.84
C ILE A 88 11.35 -13.91 -1.42
N ASP A 89 12.03 -14.98 -1.01
CA ASP A 89 11.91 -15.55 0.32
C ASP A 89 12.34 -14.54 1.39
N ASP A 90 13.43 -13.80 1.16
CA ASP A 90 13.89 -12.71 2.02
C ASP A 90 12.85 -11.59 2.11
N GLN A 91 12.20 -11.20 1.00
CA GLN A 91 11.14 -10.20 1.03
C GLN A 91 9.94 -10.65 1.87
N ILE A 92 9.57 -11.93 1.81
CA ILE A 92 8.51 -12.49 2.66
C ILE A 92 8.94 -12.51 4.13
N ALA A 93 10.21 -12.78 4.42
CA ALA A 93 10.76 -12.69 5.77
C ALA A 93 10.71 -11.26 6.32
N VAL A 94 11.09 -10.26 5.52
CA VAL A 94 11.01 -8.83 5.88
C VAL A 94 9.58 -8.42 6.19
N LEU A 95 8.61 -8.81 5.35
CA LEU A 95 7.19 -8.57 5.63
C LEU A 95 6.78 -9.20 6.97
N ASN A 96 7.10 -10.46 7.22
CA ASN A 96 6.73 -11.09 8.50
C ASN A 96 7.42 -10.46 9.71
N ALA A 97 8.64 -9.93 9.56
CA ALA A 97 9.35 -9.22 10.62
C ALA A 97 8.67 -7.87 10.93
N ALA A 98 8.45 -7.04 9.91
CA ALA A 98 7.82 -5.72 10.04
C ALA A 98 6.38 -5.80 10.60
N TYR A 99 5.65 -6.86 10.25
CA TYR A 99 4.26 -7.06 10.68
C TYR A 99 4.09 -7.99 11.88
N SER A 100 5.18 -8.39 12.55
CA SER A 100 5.18 -9.39 13.63
C SER A 100 4.30 -9.03 14.84
N SER A 101 4.05 -7.75 15.08
CA SER A 101 3.16 -7.24 16.15
C SER A 101 1.71 -7.06 15.70
N THR A 102 1.38 -7.43 14.47
CA THR A 102 0.06 -7.26 13.86
C THR A 102 -0.69 -8.59 13.74
N PRO A 103 -1.99 -8.58 13.39
CA PRO A 103 -2.70 -9.82 13.09
C PRO A 103 -2.17 -10.59 11.88
N PHE A 104 -1.35 -9.98 11.03
CA PHE A 104 -1.04 -10.48 9.70
C PHE A 104 0.22 -11.35 9.65
N VAL A 105 0.11 -12.50 9.00
CA VAL A 105 1.23 -13.41 8.66
C VAL A 105 1.20 -13.62 7.16
N PHE A 106 2.32 -13.32 6.48
CA PHE A 106 2.44 -13.44 5.03
C PHE A 106 2.99 -14.81 4.67
N GLN A 107 2.20 -15.60 3.93
CA GLN A 107 2.60 -16.94 3.50
C GLN A 107 2.73 -16.97 1.98
N LEU A 108 3.91 -17.29 1.47
CA LEU A 108 4.14 -17.44 0.03
C LEU A 108 3.31 -18.61 -0.50
N ALA A 109 2.27 -18.29 -1.28
CA ALA A 109 1.39 -19.27 -1.92
C ALA A 109 1.96 -19.76 -3.25
N GLY A 110 2.76 -18.92 -3.92
CA GLY A 110 3.47 -19.31 -5.13
C GLY A 110 4.17 -18.15 -5.83
N VAL A 111 5.01 -18.51 -6.80
CA VAL A 111 5.75 -17.58 -7.64
C VAL A 111 5.49 -17.90 -9.11
N ASP A 112 5.22 -16.88 -9.91
CA ASP A 112 5.26 -16.99 -11.37
C ASP A 112 6.19 -15.95 -11.99
N ARG A 113 6.65 -16.25 -13.20
CA ARG A 113 7.64 -15.43 -13.92
C ARG A 113 7.16 -15.16 -15.32
N THR A 114 6.97 -13.88 -15.64
CA THR A 114 6.46 -13.42 -16.94
C THR A 114 7.51 -12.59 -17.65
N THR A 115 7.95 -13.05 -18.82
CA THR A 115 8.84 -12.28 -19.69
C THR A 115 8.01 -11.35 -20.57
N ASN A 116 7.92 -10.08 -20.20
CA ASN A 116 7.20 -9.05 -20.96
C ASN A 116 7.84 -7.68 -20.71
N SER A 117 8.62 -7.19 -21.68
CA SER A 117 9.37 -5.93 -21.56
C SER A 117 8.48 -4.68 -21.46
N THR A 118 7.25 -4.75 -21.95
CA THR A 118 6.26 -3.66 -21.83
C THR A 118 5.69 -3.61 -20.42
N TRP A 119 5.26 -4.75 -19.87
CA TRP A 119 4.77 -4.82 -18.49
C TRP A 119 5.88 -4.55 -17.48
N TYR A 120 7.11 -4.99 -17.79
CA TYR A 120 8.27 -4.72 -16.95
C TYR A 120 8.49 -3.22 -16.71
N LYS A 121 8.11 -2.35 -17.66
CA LYS A 121 8.23 -0.90 -17.54
C LYS A 121 6.90 -0.21 -17.23
N MET A 122 5.94 -0.93 -16.63
CA MET A 122 4.64 -0.35 -16.32
C MET A 122 4.76 0.86 -15.39
N SER A 123 3.81 1.78 -15.53
CA SER A 123 3.61 2.90 -14.62
C SER A 123 2.20 2.82 -14.03
N PRO A 124 1.94 3.49 -12.89
CA PRO A 124 0.60 3.55 -12.30
C PRO A 124 -0.48 3.99 -13.30
N GLY A 125 -1.60 3.27 -13.33
CA GLY A 125 -2.75 3.52 -14.21
C GLY A 125 -2.55 3.16 -15.69
N SER A 126 -1.35 2.75 -16.08
CA SER A 126 -0.99 2.50 -17.48
C SER A 126 -1.73 1.28 -18.06
N SER A 127 -1.88 1.26 -19.39
CA SER A 127 -2.41 0.08 -20.10
C SER A 127 -1.55 -1.17 -19.87
N ALA A 128 -0.25 -1.01 -19.59
CA ALA A 128 0.65 -2.11 -19.29
C ALA A 128 0.33 -2.74 -17.92
N GLU A 129 0.19 -1.91 -16.87
CA GLU A 129 -0.22 -2.37 -15.54
C GLU A 129 -1.57 -3.07 -15.59
N LYS A 130 -2.57 -2.43 -16.22
CA LYS A 130 -3.94 -2.97 -16.31
C LYS A 130 -3.95 -4.37 -16.92
N LYS A 131 -3.18 -4.58 -18.00
CA LYS A 131 -3.06 -5.87 -18.68
C LYS A 131 -2.28 -6.89 -17.83
N ALA A 132 -1.19 -6.48 -17.19
CA ALA A 132 -0.40 -7.35 -16.33
C ALA A 132 -1.22 -7.86 -15.15
N LYS A 133 -1.82 -6.97 -14.36
CA LYS A 133 -2.64 -7.33 -13.20
C LYS A 133 -3.85 -8.17 -13.60
N ALA A 134 -4.56 -7.81 -14.67
CA ALA A 134 -5.71 -8.59 -15.15
C ALA A 134 -5.34 -10.01 -15.61
N ALA A 135 -4.13 -10.22 -16.12
CA ALA A 135 -3.67 -11.52 -16.59
C ALA A 135 -3.09 -12.40 -15.47
N LEU A 136 -2.42 -11.79 -14.50
CA LEU A 136 -1.59 -12.50 -13.53
C LEU A 136 -2.24 -12.67 -12.15
N ARG A 137 -3.16 -11.77 -11.76
CA ARG A 137 -3.80 -11.80 -10.45
C ARG A 137 -4.40 -13.18 -10.13
N LYS A 138 -4.19 -13.62 -8.89
CA LYS A 138 -4.71 -14.87 -8.30
C LYS A 138 -5.46 -14.59 -7.00
N GLY A 139 -6.41 -15.47 -6.68
CA GLY A 139 -7.20 -15.40 -5.46
C GLY A 139 -8.22 -14.25 -5.42
N GLY A 140 -8.83 -14.07 -4.26
CA GLY A 140 -9.83 -13.05 -3.97
C GLY A 140 -9.25 -11.84 -3.22
N PRO A 141 -10.10 -11.02 -2.59
CA PRO A 141 -9.67 -9.81 -1.87
C PRO A 141 -8.72 -10.08 -0.69
N GLU A 142 -8.70 -11.31 -0.18
CA GLU A 142 -7.83 -11.79 0.90
C GLU A 142 -6.40 -12.12 0.45
N THR A 143 -6.17 -12.25 -0.87
CA THR A 143 -4.89 -12.67 -1.44
C THR A 143 -4.07 -11.45 -1.87
N LEU A 144 -2.86 -11.32 -1.32
CA LEU A 144 -1.89 -10.31 -1.74
C LEU A 144 -1.22 -10.75 -3.05
N ASN A 145 -1.38 -9.95 -4.09
CA ASN A 145 -0.65 -10.11 -5.35
C ASN A 145 0.46 -9.06 -5.39
N LEU A 146 1.72 -9.50 -5.32
CA LEU A 146 2.90 -8.64 -5.29
C LEU A 146 3.66 -8.81 -6.60
N TYR A 147 3.76 -7.74 -7.39
CA TYR A 147 4.40 -7.71 -8.70
C TYR A 147 5.77 -7.05 -8.60
N SER A 148 6.85 -7.73 -8.99
CA SER A 148 8.15 -7.08 -9.19
C SER A 148 8.28 -6.64 -10.65
N ALA A 149 8.57 -5.36 -10.87
CA ALA A 149 8.80 -4.76 -12.19
C ALA A 149 9.92 -3.71 -12.13
N ASN A 150 10.16 -2.95 -13.20
CA ASN A 150 11.06 -1.80 -13.18
C ASN A 150 10.30 -0.55 -13.64
N PRO A 151 9.57 0.10 -12.72
CA PRO A 151 8.75 1.24 -13.04
C PRO A 151 9.57 2.40 -13.61
N GLY A 152 8.93 3.21 -14.45
CA GLY A 152 9.51 4.48 -14.89
C GLY A 152 9.53 5.54 -13.77
N LEU A 153 10.07 6.72 -14.10
CA LEU A 153 9.97 7.95 -13.28
C LEU A 153 10.65 7.91 -11.89
N GLY A 154 11.49 6.92 -11.63
CA GLY A 154 12.20 6.81 -10.35
C GLY A 154 11.38 6.18 -9.22
N LEU A 155 10.17 5.71 -9.50
CA LEU A 155 9.29 5.06 -8.52
C LEU A 155 9.90 3.75 -7.99
N LEU A 156 9.73 3.53 -6.69
CA LEU A 156 10.03 2.31 -5.96
C LEU A 156 8.80 1.40 -5.89
N GLY A 157 7.59 1.94 -5.75
CA GLY A 157 6.40 1.12 -5.65
C GLY A 157 5.07 1.88 -5.72
N TRP A 158 3.99 1.11 -5.78
CA TRP A 158 2.63 1.57 -5.51
C TRP A 158 1.73 0.40 -5.14
N ALA A 159 0.62 0.71 -4.48
CA ALA A 159 -0.41 -0.23 -4.08
C ALA A 159 -1.80 0.17 -4.61
N THR A 160 -2.80 -0.60 -4.20
CA THR A 160 -4.21 -0.27 -4.37
C THR A 160 -4.88 -0.36 -3.00
N PHE A 161 -5.58 0.70 -2.60
CA PHE A 161 -6.26 0.74 -1.31
C PHE A 161 -7.39 -0.30 -1.24
N PRO A 162 -7.68 -0.86 -0.03
CA PRO A 162 -8.79 -1.80 0.16
C PRO A 162 -10.14 -1.26 -0.31
N SER A 163 -10.39 0.04 -0.11
CA SER A 163 -11.65 0.70 -0.49
C SER A 163 -11.92 0.67 -2.00
N SER A 164 -10.86 0.60 -2.82
CA SER A 164 -10.95 0.53 -4.29
C SER A 164 -11.21 -0.88 -4.81
N TYR A 165 -11.12 -1.91 -3.95
CA TYR A 165 -11.23 -3.30 -4.39
C TYR A 165 -12.57 -3.59 -5.11
N ALA A 166 -13.68 -3.15 -4.53
CA ALA A 166 -15.01 -3.44 -5.07
C ALA A 166 -15.24 -2.84 -6.46
N SER A 167 -14.67 -1.66 -6.73
CA SER A 167 -14.83 -0.97 -8.02
C SER A 167 -13.83 -1.46 -9.07
N SER A 168 -12.67 -1.98 -8.67
CA SER A 168 -11.60 -2.39 -9.59
C SER A 168 -10.83 -3.62 -9.07
N PRO A 169 -11.47 -4.78 -8.87
CA PRO A 169 -10.85 -5.94 -8.22
C PRO A 169 -9.66 -6.50 -9.02
N LYS A 170 -9.68 -6.34 -10.35
CA LYS A 170 -8.58 -6.77 -11.24
C LYS A 170 -7.33 -5.88 -11.15
N GLN A 171 -7.43 -4.71 -10.52
CA GLN A 171 -6.30 -3.79 -10.35
C GLN A 171 -5.66 -3.88 -8.96
N ASP A 172 -6.26 -4.66 -8.06
CA ASP A 172 -5.75 -4.81 -6.69
C ASP A 172 -4.42 -5.57 -6.66
N GLY A 173 -3.53 -5.08 -5.79
CA GLY A 173 -2.21 -5.65 -5.54
C GLY A 173 -1.17 -4.56 -5.30
N VAL A 174 0.06 -5.00 -5.08
CA VAL A 174 1.24 -4.17 -4.83
C VAL A 174 2.23 -4.34 -5.97
N VAL A 175 2.77 -3.26 -6.50
CA VAL A 175 3.90 -3.29 -7.43
C VAL A 175 5.11 -2.71 -6.73
N VAL A 176 6.24 -3.43 -6.81
CA VAL A 176 7.54 -2.95 -6.32
C VAL A 176 8.58 -2.98 -7.43
N LYS A 177 9.56 -2.10 -7.32
CA LYS A 177 10.75 -2.11 -8.15
C LYS A 177 11.56 -3.35 -7.80
N PHE A 178 11.90 -4.16 -8.80
CA PHE A 178 12.58 -5.44 -8.61
C PHE A 178 13.91 -5.29 -7.87
N SER A 179 14.57 -4.13 -7.99
CA SER A 179 15.85 -3.85 -7.34
C SER A 179 15.72 -3.31 -5.92
N SER A 180 14.50 -3.07 -5.40
CA SER A 180 14.27 -2.63 -4.02
C SER A 180 13.91 -3.76 -3.05
N VAL A 181 13.80 -4.99 -3.56
CA VAL A 181 13.72 -6.19 -2.71
C VAL A 181 15.05 -6.40 -1.95
N PRO A 182 15.07 -7.19 -0.86
CA PRO A 182 16.28 -7.44 -0.08
C PRO A 182 17.45 -7.92 -0.94
N GLY A 183 18.62 -7.32 -0.76
CA GLY A 183 19.83 -7.63 -1.54
C GLY A 183 19.80 -7.11 -2.99
N GLY A 184 18.79 -6.29 -3.34
CA GLY A 184 18.72 -5.59 -4.61
C GLY A 184 19.72 -4.45 -4.71
N THR A 185 19.73 -3.75 -5.85
CA THR A 185 20.69 -2.67 -6.15
C THR A 185 20.13 -1.26 -5.96
N ALA A 186 18.90 -1.09 -5.46
CA ALA A 186 18.26 0.21 -5.28
C ALA A 186 18.58 0.89 -3.94
N ALA A 187 19.81 0.73 -3.44
CA ALA A 187 20.24 1.40 -2.21
C ALA A 187 19.95 2.91 -2.27
N PRO A 188 19.46 3.53 -1.18
CA PRO A 188 19.31 2.96 0.17
C PRO A 188 17.97 2.21 0.43
N TYR A 189 17.22 1.88 -0.62
CA TYR A 189 15.91 1.22 -0.55
C TYR A 189 15.99 -0.22 -1.08
N ASN A 190 16.88 -1.03 -0.53
CA ASN A 190 17.16 -2.39 -1.00
C ASN A 190 17.18 -3.43 0.14
N GLU A 191 16.55 -3.12 1.26
CA GLU A 191 16.36 -4.02 2.41
C GLU A 191 14.94 -4.56 2.49
N GLY A 192 14.04 -4.11 1.60
CA GLY A 192 12.70 -4.66 1.39
C GLY A 192 11.57 -3.83 1.95
N ASP A 193 11.85 -2.65 2.54
CA ASP A 193 10.82 -1.83 3.18
C ASP A 193 9.95 -1.04 2.20
N THR A 194 10.37 -0.91 0.94
CA THR A 194 9.42 -0.55 -0.13
C THR A 194 8.26 -1.54 -0.16
N GLY A 195 8.51 -2.85 -0.03
CA GLY A 195 7.46 -3.86 0.02
C GLY A 195 6.59 -3.71 1.27
N THR A 196 7.21 -3.47 2.43
CA THR A 196 6.53 -3.19 3.70
C THR A 196 5.59 -1.99 3.59
N HIS A 197 6.08 -0.86 3.09
CA HIS A 197 5.35 0.38 2.88
C HIS A 197 4.13 0.19 1.99
N GLU A 198 4.32 -0.42 0.81
CA GLU A 198 3.22 -0.62 -0.14
C GLU A 198 2.17 -1.61 0.37
N VAL A 199 2.59 -2.63 1.13
CA VAL A 199 1.64 -3.52 1.81
C VAL A 199 0.86 -2.77 2.89
N GLY A 200 1.45 -1.77 3.54
CA GLY A 200 0.76 -0.85 4.46
C GLY A 200 -0.39 -0.11 3.77
N HIS A 201 -0.15 0.42 2.58
CA HIS A 201 -1.21 0.99 1.73
C HIS A 201 -2.24 -0.05 1.28
N TRP A 202 -1.80 -1.24 0.87
CA TRP A 202 -2.70 -2.34 0.51
C TRP A 202 -3.58 -2.76 1.69
N LEU A 203 -3.12 -2.58 2.93
CA LEU A 203 -3.88 -2.78 4.17
C LEU A 203 -4.64 -1.53 4.65
N GLY A 204 -4.51 -0.38 3.98
CA GLY A 204 -5.33 0.81 4.22
C GLY A 204 -4.68 1.93 5.02
N LEU A 205 -3.36 1.91 5.21
CA LEU A 205 -2.62 3.03 5.81
C LEU A 205 -2.36 4.12 4.77
N TYR A 206 -2.48 5.38 5.18
CA TYR A 206 -1.99 6.52 4.41
C TYR A 206 -0.53 6.80 4.78
N HIS A 207 0.12 7.65 3.99
CA HIS A 207 1.40 8.23 4.39
C HIS A 207 1.25 9.00 5.71
N THR A 208 2.29 9.02 6.55
CA THR A 208 2.30 9.77 7.82
C THR A 208 2.07 11.28 7.62
N PHE A 209 2.62 11.82 6.54
CA PHE A 209 2.46 13.22 6.14
C PHE A 209 1.15 13.50 5.37
N GLN A 210 0.24 12.54 5.27
CA GLN A 210 -1.03 12.74 4.58
C GLN A 210 -1.85 13.84 5.26
N GLY A 211 -2.22 14.88 4.52
CA GLY A 211 -2.97 16.01 5.10
C GLY A 211 -2.11 16.99 5.91
N GLY A 212 -0.80 16.78 5.99
CA GLY A 212 0.14 17.67 6.67
C GLY A 212 -0.16 17.80 8.17
N CYS A 213 0.06 18.99 8.73
CA CYS A 213 -0.23 19.28 10.14
C CYS A 213 -1.72 19.39 10.50
N ALA A 214 -2.64 19.13 9.56
CA ALA A 214 -4.07 19.24 9.80
C ALA A 214 -4.66 17.91 10.29
N ASN A 215 -5.56 17.98 11.27
CA ASN A 215 -6.33 16.81 11.70
C ASN A 215 -7.42 16.44 10.67
N PRO A 216 -7.68 15.14 10.41
CA PRO A 216 -7.13 13.97 11.11
C PRO A 216 -5.84 13.39 10.50
N GLY A 217 -5.13 14.13 9.64
CA GLY A 217 -3.87 13.69 9.05
C GLY A 217 -4.00 12.40 8.23
N ASP A 218 -3.20 11.40 8.60
CA ASP A 218 -3.19 10.02 8.08
C ASP A 218 -4.37 9.16 8.59
N SER A 219 -5.33 9.78 9.29
CA SER A 219 -6.48 9.13 9.93
C SER A 219 -6.08 8.12 11.02
N VAL A 220 -4.92 8.30 11.65
CA VAL A 220 -4.43 7.51 12.78
C VAL A 220 -3.98 8.43 13.93
N ALA A 221 -4.73 8.40 15.03
CA ALA A 221 -4.58 9.38 16.11
C ALA A 221 -3.26 9.30 16.89
N ASP A 222 -2.56 8.16 16.87
CA ASP A 222 -1.28 7.96 17.57
C ASP A 222 -0.06 8.10 16.64
N THR A 223 -0.27 8.46 15.37
CA THR A 223 0.80 8.94 14.48
C THR A 223 0.99 10.44 14.72
N PRO A 224 2.17 10.92 15.16
CA PRO A 224 2.46 12.35 15.19
C PRO A 224 2.26 13.00 13.82
N ALA A 225 1.71 14.22 13.82
CA ALA A 225 1.47 14.96 12.58
C ALA A 225 2.78 15.40 11.94
N GLU A 226 2.85 15.33 10.61
CA GLU A 226 4.05 15.64 9.84
C GLU A 226 3.65 16.44 8.59
N ALA A 227 4.36 17.53 8.30
CA ALA A 227 4.00 18.43 7.21
C ALA A 227 4.37 17.88 5.82
N SER A 228 5.41 17.06 5.75
CA SER A 228 5.98 16.51 4.52
C SER A 228 6.81 15.27 4.81
N SER A 229 7.01 14.41 3.80
CA SER A 229 7.88 13.24 3.90
C SER A 229 9.30 13.56 4.39
N ALA A 230 9.91 12.63 5.10
CA ALA A 230 11.33 12.66 5.43
C ALA A 230 12.12 11.76 4.45
N TYR A 231 13.42 12.06 4.29
CA TYR A 231 14.34 11.30 3.46
C TYR A 231 15.66 11.10 4.21
N GLY A 232 16.39 10.04 3.86
CA GLY A 232 17.58 9.67 4.62
C GLY A 232 17.20 9.11 5.99
N CYS A 233 18.09 9.34 6.96
CA CYS A 233 17.92 8.97 8.36
C CYS A 233 17.99 10.22 9.26
N PRO A 234 16.99 11.12 9.20
CA PRO A 234 16.99 12.34 9.99
C PRO A 234 16.90 12.02 11.49
N VAL A 235 17.20 13.01 12.34
CA VAL A 235 17.07 12.93 13.79
C VAL A 235 16.37 14.18 14.29
N GLY A 236 15.38 14.01 15.17
CA GLY A 236 14.74 15.14 15.88
C GLY A 236 13.93 16.06 14.98
N ARG A 237 13.45 15.57 13.83
CA ARG A 237 12.65 16.36 12.89
C ARG A 237 11.28 16.66 13.52
N ASP A 238 10.86 17.91 13.45
CA ASP A 238 9.56 18.41 13.93
C ASP A 238 9.07 19.49 12.97
N THR A 239 8.20 19.10 12.04
CA THR A 239 7.64 20.01 11.05
C THR A 239 6.29 20.59 11.47
N CYS A 240 5.64 19.98 12.47
CA CYS A 240 4.34 20.38 13.00
C CYS A 240 4.44 20.80 14.47
N THR A 241 5.26 21.81 14.76
CA THR A 241 5.55 22.32 16.12
C THR A 241 4.35 22.73 16.99
N SER A 242 3.17 22.91 16.40
CA SER A 242 1.91 23.18 17.12
C SER A 242 1.13 21.92 17.50
N ALA A 243 1.52 20.76 16.96
CA ALA A 243 1.00 19.44 17.30
C ALA A 243 1.96 18.74 18.28
N ALA A 244 1.47 17.69 18.94
CA ALA A 244 2.29 16.92 19.88
C ALA A 244 3.10 15.83 19.15
N GLY A 245 4.36 15.64 19.57
CA GLY A 245 5.26 14.61 19.04
C GLY A 245 6.24 15.17 17.99
N LEU A 246 7.30 14.40 17.74
CA LEU A 246 8.22 14.64 16.62
C LEU A 246 7.69 13.93 15.37
N ASP A 247 8.15 14.34 14.19
CA ASP A 247 7.85 13.67 12.93
C ASP A 247 8.16 12.17 13.05
N PRO A 248 7.28 11.27 12.56
CA PRO A 248 7.39 9.83 12.74
C PRO A 248 8.40 9.18 11.77
N ILE A 249 9.63 9.69 11.74
CA ILE A 249 10.70 9.38 10.77
C ILE A 249 11.17 7.90 10.74
N THR A 250 10.77 7.08 11.72
CA THR A 250 11.04 5.64 11.73
C THR A 250 9.83 4.78 11.35
N ASN A 251 8.72 5.42 10.99
CA ASN A 251 7.50 4.74 10.60
C ASN A 251 7.62 4.22 9.16
N PHE A 252 7.15 3.00 8.92
CA PHE A 252 7.16 2.42 7.57
C PHE A 252 6.33 3.19 6.54
N MET A 253 5.43 4.09 6.97
CA MET A 253 4.59 4.90 6.08
C MET A 253 5.16 6.30 5.76
N ASP A 254 6.41 6.58 6.17
CA ASP A 254 7.20 7.73 5.71
C ASP A 254 8.11 7.32 4.52
N TYR A 255 9.01 8.19 4.04
CA TYR A 255 9.94 7.96 2.92
C TYR A 255 11.43 7.94 3.33
N THR A 256 11.71 7.76 4.61
CA THR A 256 13.08 7.55 5.10
C THR A 256 13.72 6.32 4.48
N ASP A 257 15.04 6.23 4.56
CA ASP A 257 15.78 5.09 4.03
C ASP A 257 15.41 3.80 4.78
N ASP A 258 15.44 2.64 4.11
CA ASP A 258 15.01 1.35 4.68
C ASP A 258 15.65 1.10 6.07
N SER A 259 16.96 1.36 6.19
CA SER A 259 17.71 1.17 7.44
C SER A 259 17.21 1.95 8.67
N CYS A 260 16.30 2.90 8.48
CA CYS A 260 15.77 3.77 9.54
C CYS A 260 14.27 3.59 9.80
N MET A 261 13.55 2.85 8.94
CA MET A 261 12.18 2.45 9.19
C MET A 261 12.14 1.17 10.03
N ASN A 262 11.27 1.10 11.03
CA ASN A 262 11.21 -0.07 11.91
C ASN A 262 9.87 -0.33 12.61
N GLN A 263 8.86 0.52 12.42
CA GLN A 263 7.62 0.40 13.21
C GLN A 263 6.34 0.82 12.49
N PHE A 264 5.26 0.18 12.93
CA PHE A 264 3.90 0.72 12.84
C PHE A 264 3.42 1.11 14.24
N THR A 265 2.54 2.11 14.35
CA THR A 265 1.89 2.46 15.62
C THR A 265 0.76 1.49 15.95
N ALA A 266 0.29 1.48 17.21
CA ALA A 266 -0.84 0.64 17.61
C ALA A 266 -2.12 1.03 16.86
N GLY A 267 -2.33 2.33 16.61
CA GLY A 267 -3.43 2.85 15.81
C GLY A 267 -3.36 2.44 14.34
N GLN A 268 -2.15 2.38 13.75
CA GLN A 268 -1.95 1.86 12.40
C GLN A 268 -2.31 0.37 12.34
N VAL A 269 -1.88 -0.44 13.32
CA VAL A 269 -2.27 -1.86 13.40
C VAL A 269 -3.79 -2.03 13.48
N LEU A 270 -4.46 -1.23 14.32
CA LEU A 270 -5.92 -1.24 14.45
C LEU A 270 -6.61 -0.85 13.14
N ARG A 271 -6.11 0.19 12.45
CA ARG A 271 -6.66 0.65 11.16
C ARG A 271 -6.51 -0.42 10.09
N MET A 272 -5.32 -1.02 9.94
CA MET A 272 -5.08 -2.10 8.99
C MET A 272 -6.02 -3.27 9.22
N ASP A 273 -6.22 -3.67 10.48
CA ASP A 273 -7.10 -4.78 10.82
C ASP A 273 -8.57 -4.50 10.44
N GLN A 274 -9.05 -3.28 10.68
CA GLN A 274 -10.42 -2.89 10.33
C GLN A 274 -10.62 -2.77 8.82
N MET A 275 -9.66 -2.16 8.12
CA MET A 275 -9.66 -2.07 6.67
C MET A 275 -9.65 -3.46 6.03
N HIS A 276 -8.82 -4.39 6.55
CA HIS A 276 -8.83 -5.77 6.11
C HIS A 276 -10.19 -6.45 6.37
N GLN A 277 -10.75 -6.35 7.58
CA GLN A 277 -12.05 -6.96 7.90
C GLN A 277 -13.21 -6.36 7.07
N GLN A 278 -13.13 -5.10 6.68
CA GLN A 278 -14.21 -4.43 5.97
C GLN A 278 -14.19 -4.69 4.46
N TYR A 279 -12.99 -4.82 3.88
CA TYR A 279 -12.81 -4.81 2.42
C TYR A 279 -12.10 -6.06 1.89
N ARG A 280 -11.35 -6.78 2.75
CA ARG A 280 -10.50 -7.90 2.34
C ARG A 280 -10.95 -9.27 2.83
N THR A 281 -11.96 -9.35 3.67
CA THR A 281 -12.59 -10.63 4.00
C THR A 281 -13.73 -10.91 3.02
N VAL A 282 -13.70 -12.09 2.39
CA VAL A 282 -14.89 -12.61 1.70
C VAL A 282 -16.02 -12.67 2.73
N SER A 283 -17.15 -12.03 2.47
CA SER A 283 -18.32 -12.12 3.32
C SER A 283 -18.65 -13.59 3.53
N GLN A 284 -18.37 -14.12 4.73
CA GLN A 284 -19.04 -15.33 5.18
C GLN A 284 -20.54 -14.98 5.13
N PRO A 285 -21.39 -15.73 4.41
CA PRO A 285 -22.82 -15.59 4.60
C PRO A 285 -23.04 -15.70 6.11
N LEU A 286 -23.70 -14.71 6.71
CA LEU A 286 -24.12 -14.82 8.09
C LEU A 286 -24.88 -16.14 8.20
N ALA A 287 -24.27 -17.15 8.83
CA ALA A 287 -24.95 -18.38 9.15
C ALA A 287 -26.12 -17.97 10.04
N SER A 288 -27.33 -18.00 9.48
CA SER A 288 -28.56 -17.84 10.24
C SER A 288 -28.54 -18.88 11.34
N ARG A 289 -28.39 -18.42 12.59
CA ARG A 289 -28.75 -19.18 13.78
C ARG A 289 -29.99 -18.52 14.35
#